data_AF-K3VZJ5-F1
#
_entry.id   AF-K3VZJ5-F1
#
_cell.length_a   1.000
_cell.length_b   1.000
_cell.length_c   1.000
_cell.angle_alpha   90.00
_cell.angle_beta   90.00
_cell.angle_gamma   90.00
#
_symmetry.space_group_name_H-M   'P 1'
#
loop_
_entity.id
_entity.type
_entity.pdbx_description
1 polymer ?
#
loop_
_entity_poly.entity_id
_entity_poly.type
_entity_poly.pdbx_seq_one_letter_code
_entity_poly.pdbx_strand_id
1 'polypeptide(L)'
;MTRKFTLFSVLLRPSRYIRLLALSLLLITVSWPFAIKLPVIRSHKGNIEKDYPLINQHIHSSNGTGGGMRSLIQEFENDFLDTYDSILTPVERSDVFRILVCKNFGGIYGDLDTELIRHPASWIGPSDTATWTDDETGSDYGYHNDSAMLDNETRVVNLLWGLEADNDPNSDAYWRQSYTYPQQLSQWAFAAAPHHPVVTRYMENLRSYTKDNETAAMNSDPLKRTGPAAVTLATKSWLEDHVGFRWTSLTGVKDGGRPKLVNDVLVLPITAFHPSHGSRTGIMGRKPMTDPDARLCHHGTGSWKHFDLSGEYGKICRRLFGLCRDWPRVTG
;
A
#
# COMPACT_ATOMS: atom_id res chain seq x y z
N MET A 1 -21.85 -0.08 81.81
CA MET A 1 -21.20 1.24 81.94
C MET A 1 -21.65 2.12 80.79
N THR A 2 -22.48 3.10 81.12
CA THR A 2 -23.04 4.15 80.25
C THR A 2 -22.02 5.27 80.04
N ARG A 3 -22.00 5.88 78.84
CA ARG A 3 -21.93 7.35 78.71
C ARG A 3 -22.33 7.79 77.29
N LYS A 4 -23.45 8.53 77.23
CA LYS A 4 -23.82 9.45 76.15
C LYS A 4 -22.87 10.66 76.19
N PHE A 5 -22.49 11.15 75.02
CA PHE A 5 -22.24 12.58 74.77
C PHE A 5 -22.61 12.92 73.31
N THR A 6 -23.81 13.49 73.15
CA THR A 6 -24.15 14.58 72.21
C THR A 6 -23.29 15.81 72.58
N LEU A 7 -22.94 16.80 71.75
CA LEU A 7 -23.36 17.31 70.45
C LEU A 7 -22.23 18.27 69.99
N PHE A 8 -21.99 18.44 68.68
CA PHE A 8 -21.87 19.78 68.07
C PHE A 8 -22.03 19.64 66.56
N SER A 9 -23.21 20.01 66.09
CA SER A 9 -23.51 20.27 64.69
C SER A 9 -22.80 21.55 64.24
N VAL A 10 -21.89 21.43 63.27
CA VAL A 10 -21.50 22.55 62.41
C VAL A 10 -21.87 22.19 60.98
N LEU A 11 -23.00 22.74 60.54
CA LEU A 11 -23.41 22.78 59.13
C LEU A 11 -22.39 23.64 58.36
N LEU A 12 -21.39 23.01 57.77
CA LEU A 12 -20.57 23.65 56.73
C LEU A 12 -21.35 23.62 55.42
N ARG A 13 -21.89 24.79 55.06
CA ARG A 13 -22.39 25.10 53.72
C ARG A 13 -21.27 24.79 52.70
N PRO A 14 -21.52 23.99 51.64
CA PRO A 14 -20.52 23.80 50.60
C PRO A 14 -20.22 25.12 49.89
N SER A 15 -18.93 25.43 49.81
CA SER A 15 -18.33 26.58 49.12
C SER A 15 -18.76 26.66 47.65
N ARG A 16 -18.95 27.89 47.15
CA ARG A 16 -19.34 28.24 45.77
C ARG A 16 -18.45 27.60 44.69
N TYR A 17 -17.25 27.15 45.05
CA TYR A 17 -16.29 26.54 44.13
C TYR A 17 -16.63 25.11 43.69
N ILE A 18 -17.42 24.34 44.46
CA ILE A 18 -17.85 22.99 44.04
C ILE A 18 -19.00 23.05 43.02
N ARG A 19 -19.77 24.15 42.98
CA ARG A 19 -20.81 24.36 41.95
C ARG A 19 -20.26 24.79 40.60
N LEU A 20 -19.04 25.32 40.53
CA LEU A 20 -18.42 25.76 39.27
C LEU A 20 -17.77 24.62 38.48
N LEU A 21 -17.30 23.57 39.16
CA LEU A 21 -16.68 22.39 38.52
C LEU A 21 -17.70 21.37 37.96
N ALA A 22 -18.95 21.41 38.44
CA ALA A 22 -20.03 20.59 37.88
C ALA A 22 -20.76 21.26 36.69
N LEU A 23 -20.51 22.56 36.44
CA LEU A 23 -21.14 23.33 35.36
C LEU A 23 -20.24 23.45 34.11
N SER A 24 -18.94 23.15 34.22
CA SER A 24 -18.01 23.08 33.08
C SER A 24 -18.04 21.73 32.33
N LEU A 25 -18.76 20.73 32.85
CA LEU A 25 -18.97 19.43 32.21
C LEU A 25 -20.30 19.30 31.45
N LEU A 26 -21.05 20.41 31.28
CA LEU A 26 -22.38 20.39 30.67
C LEU A 26 -22.64 21.50 29.64
N LEU A 27 -21.59 22.03 29.00
CA LEU A 27 -21.69 22.99 27.90
C LEU A 27 -20.64 22.73 26.80
N ILE A 28 -20.69 21.56 26.18
CA ILE A 28 -20.28 21.37 24.77
C ILE A 28 -21.31 20.46 24.10
N THR A 29 -22.52 20.97 23.90
CA THR A 29 -23.41 20.45 22.86
C THR A 29 -24.11 21.64 22.22
N VAL A 30 -24.31 21.53 20.90
CA VAL A 30 -24.89 22.53 19.99
C VAL A 30 -23.89 23.56 19.43
N SER A 31 -22.93 23.06 18.68
CA SER A 31 -22.51 23.73 17.44
C SER A 31 -23.13 22.96 16.27
N TRP A 32 -23.98 23.63 15.50
CA TRP A 32 -24.57 23.11 14.26
C TRP A 32 -23.47 22.56 13.32
N PRO A 33 -23.70 21.44 12.63
CA PRO A 33 -22.86 21.08 11.50
C PRO A 33 -23.21 22.06 10.37
N PHE A 34 -22.39 23.10 10.20
CA PHE A 34 -22.19 23.61 8.85
C PHE A 34 -21.50 22.49 8.07
N ALA A 35 -22.32 21.60 7.51
CA ALA A 35 -21.90 20.67 6.48
C ALA A 35 -21.37 21.54 5.34
N ILE A 36 -20.05 21.65 5.24
CA ILE A 36 -19.40 22.01 3.99
C ILE A 36 -19.85 20.94 3.01
N LYS A 37 -20.82 21.27 2.15
CA LYS A 37 -21.14 20.44 1.00
C LYS A 37 -19.89 20.43 0.14
N LEU A 38 -19.06 19.40 0.33
CA LEU A 38 -18.09 19.01 -0.67
C LEU A 38 -18.84 18.97 -2.00
N PRO A 39 -18.29 19.54 -3.09
CA PRO A 39 -18.90 19.41 -4.39
C PRO A 39 -19.10 17.93 -4.63
N VAL A 40 -20.37 17.53 -4.84
CA VAL A 40 -20.72 16.19 -5.26
C VAL A 40 -20.03 16.02 -6.60
N ILE A 41 -18.87 15.37 -6.60
CA ILE A 41 -18.30 14.81 -7.82
C ILE A 41 -19.36 13.83 -8.30
N ARG A 42 -20.07 14.25 -9.34
CA ARG A 42 -21.08 13.43 -10.00
C ARG A 42 -20.32 12.35 -10.76
N SER A 43 -19.82 11.36 -10.02
CA SER A 43 -19.50 10.06 -10.59
C SER A 43 -20.76 9.63 -11.31
N HIS A 44 -20.64 9.30 -12.59
CA HIS A 44 -21.67 8.57 -13.30
C HIS A 44 -22.01 7.38 -12.39
N LYS A 45 -23.20 7.36 -11.78
CA LYS A 45 -23.65 6.24 -10.94
C LYS A 45 -23.85 5.04 -11.88
N GLY A 46 -22.74 4.40 -12.25
CA GLY A 46 -22.75 3.03 -12.72
C GLY A 46 -23.32 2.16 -11.61
N ASN A 47 -24.20 1.26 -11.96
CA ASN A 47 -24.65 0.25 -11.01
C ASN A 47 -23.54 -0.80 -10.97
N ILE A 48 -22.76 -0.88 -9.90
CA ILE A 48 -21.64 -1.85 -9.78
C ILE A 48 -22.14 -3.28 -10.05
N GLU A 49 -23.37 -3.61 -9.67
CA GLU A 49 -24.01 -4.88 -9.99
C GLU A 49 -24.20 -5.10 -11.50
N LYS A 50 -24.50 -4.05 -12.25
CA LYS A 50 -24.69 -4.11 -13.71
C LYS A 50 -23.37 -4.10 -14.45
N ASP A 51 -22.45 -3.23 -14.03
CA ASP A 51 -21.22 -2.95 -14.75
C ASP A 51 -20.11 -3.95 -14.40
N TYR A 52 -20.15 -4.51 -13.18
CA TYR A 52 -19.23 -5.52 -12.68
C TYR A 52 -19.99 -6.59 -11.88
N PRO A 53 -20.89 -7.35 -12.54
CA PRO A 53 -21.75 -8.33 -11.87
C PRO A 53 -20.95 -9.38 -11.08
N LEU A 54 -19.78 -9.78 -11.59
CA LEU A 54 -18.86 -10.68 -10.89
C LEU A 54 -18.29 -10.03 -9.62
N ILE A 55 -17.75 -8.82 -9.69
CA ILE A 55 -17.25 -8.10 -8.51
C ILE A 55 -18.36 -7.96 -7.46
N ASN A 56 -19.55 -7.56 -7.88
CA ASN A 56 -20.71 -7.40 -7.00
C ASN A 56 -21.10 -8.72 -6.33
N GLN A 57 -21.26 -9.79 -7.10
CA GLN A 57 -21.60 -11.12 -6.59
C GLN A 57 -20.57 -11.64 -5.58
N HIS A 58 -19.28 -11.41 -5.85
CA HIS A 58 -18.18 -11.98 -5.08
C HIS A 58 -17.82 -11.14 -3.85
N ILE A 59 -17.87 -9.79 -3.93
CA ILE A 59 -17.59 -8.91 -2.79
C ILE A 59 -18.75 -8.93 -1.78
N HIS A 60 -20.01 -9.04 -2.23
CA HIS A 60 -21.15 -9.08 -1.32
C HIS A 60 -21.36 -10.43 -0.61
N SER A 61 -20.85 -11.55 -1.16
CA SER A 61 -20.88 -12.85 -0.47
C SER A 61 -19.77 -13.03 0.58
N SER A 62 -18.92 -12.02 0.76
CA SER A 62 -17.87 -12.00 1.78
C SER A 62 -18.46 -11.78 3.18
N ASN A 63 -18.93 -12.84 3.83
CA ASN A 63 -19.28 -12.84 5.26
C ASN A 63 -18.04 -12.77 6.19
N GLY A 64 -16.93 -12.18 5.74
CA GLY A 64 -15.66 -12.12 6.48
C GLY A 64 -14.88 -13.44 6.52
N THR A 65 -15.37 -14.51 5.88
CA THR A 65 -14.73 -15.83 5.82
C THR A 65 -13.87 -16.05 4.57
N GLY A 66 -13.78 -15.06 3.68
CA GLY A 66 -12.98 -15.15 2.44
C GLY A 66 -13.64 -15.86 1.26
N GLY A 67 -14.92 -16.25 1.37
CA GLY A 67 -15.65 -16.94 0.29
C GLY A 67 -15.67 -16.18 -1.05
N GLY A 68 -15.81 -14.85 -0.99
CA GLY A 68 -15.74 -13.98 -2.18
C GLY A 68 -14.41 -14.02 -2.92
N MET A 69 -13.30 -14.03 -2.17
CA MET A 69 -11.96 -14.11 -2.74
C MET A 69 -11.72 -15.46 -3.39
N ARG A 70 -12.12 -16.54 -2.71
CA ARG A 70 -12.00 -17.91 -3.21
C ARG A 70 -12.80 -18.13 -4.49
N SER A 71 -14.03 -17.62 -4.58
CA SER A 71 -14.85 -17.75 -5.79
C SER A 71 -14.22 -17.06 -7.00
N LEU A 72 -13.50 -15.94 -6.80
CA LEU A 72 -12.80 -15.24 -7.88
C LEU A 72 -11.59 -16.03 -8.39
N ILE A 73 -10.88 -16.72 -7.49
CA ILE A 73 -9.83 -17.68 -7.85
C ILE A 73 -10.43 -18.84 -8.62
N GLN A 74 -11.54 -19.41 -8.15
CA GLN A 74 -12.22 -20.52 -8.81
C GLN A 74 -12.68 -20.16 -10.24
N GLU A 75 -13.12 -18.92 -10.47
CA GLU A 75 -13.58 -18.47 -11.79
C GLU A 75 -12.41 -18.23 -12.76
N PHE A 76 -11.38 -17.49 -12.33
CA PHE A 76 -10.34 -17.00 -13.25
C PHE A 76 -9.02 -17.78 -13.21
N GLU A 77 -8.76 -18.52 -12.13
CA GLU A 77 -7.50 -19.22 -11.86
C GLU A 77 -7.79 -20.59 -11.25
N ASN A 78 -8.78 -21.33 -11.79
CA ASN A 78 -9.28 -22.58 -11.19
C ASN A 78 -8.18 -23.62 -10.96
N ASP A 79 -7.20 -23.68 -11.85
CA ASP A 79 -6.03 -24.56 -11.75
C ASP A 79 -5.07 -24.16 -10.60
N PHE A 80 -5.22 -22.97 -10.02
CA PHE A 80 -4.51 -22.50 -8.83
C PHE A 80 -5.31 -22.68 -7.53
N LEU A 81 -6.60 -23.04 -7.60
CA LEU A 81 -7.50 -23.01 -6.45
C LEU A 81 -7.01 -23.88 -5.28
N ASP A 82 -6.53 -25.09 -5.57
CA ASP A 82 -6.01 -26.00 -4.54
C ASP A 82 -4.77 -25.43 -3.85
N THR A 83 -3.86 -24.82 -4.61
CA THR A 83 -2.68 -24.13 -4.06
C THR A 83 -3.09 -22.95 -3.20
N TYR A 84 -4.05 -22.15 -3.67
CA TYR A 84 -4.58 -21.01 -2.94
C TYR A 84 -5.18 -21.42 -1.59
N ASP A 85 -5.95 -22.52 -1.56
CA ASP A 85 -6.60 -23.03 -0.35
C ASP A 85 -5.64 -23.73 0.62
N SER A 86 -4.57 -24.37 0.12
CA SER A 86 -3.68 -25.21 0.94
C SER A 86 -2.39 -24.51 1.39
N ILE A 87 -1.84 -23.62 0.56
CA ILE A 87 -0.48 -23.08 0.76
C ILE A 87 -0.48 -21.63 1.27
N LEU A 88 -1.48 -20.83 0.90
CA LEU A 88 -1.52 -19.41 1.24
C LEU A 88 -2.22 -19.17 2.58
N THR A 89 -1.59 -18.36 3.42
CA THR A 89 -2.18 -17.81 4.65
C THR A 89 -3.28 -16.80 4.32
N PRO A 90 -4.16 -16.41 5.27
CA PRO A 90 -5.20 -15.40 5.02
C PRO A 90 -4.66 -14.06 4.50
N VAL A 91 -3.48 -13.63 4.95
CA VAL A 91 -2.85 -12.38 4.48
C VAL A 91 -2.40 -12.53 3.03
N GLU A 92 -1.75 -13.64 2.68
CA GLU A 92 -1.28 -13.90 1.32
C GLU A 92 -2.43 -14.11 0.33
N ARG A 93 -3.54 -14.69 0.79
CA ARG A 93 -4.79 -14.77 0.02
C ARG A 93 -5.31 -13.38 -0.34
N SER A 94 -5.27 -12.43 0.60
CA SER A 94 -5.62 -11.02 0.34
C SER A 94 -4.65 -10.35 -0.64
N ASP A 95 -3.36 -10.67 -0.55
CA ASP A 95 -2.33 -10.19 -1.47
C ASP A 95 -2.53 -10.71 -2.90
N VAL A 96 -2.89 -11.97 -3.08
CA VAL A 96 -3.21 -12.50 -4.40
C VAL A 96 -4.53 -11.94 -4.91
N PHE A 97 -5.53 -11.82 -4.04
CA PHE A 97 -6.86 -11.33 -4.41
C PHE A 97 -6.83 -9.92 -5.00
N ARG A 98 -6.13 -8.96 -4.36
CA ARG A 98 -6.05 -7.58 -4.87
C ARG A 98 -5.43 -7.52 -6.27
N ILE A 99 -4.42 -8.36 -6.51
CA ILE A 99 -3.75 -8.46 -7.80
C ILE A 99 -4.68 -9.06 -8.85
N LEU A 100 -5.41 -10.12 -8.49
CA LEU A 100 -6.31 -10.81 -9.41
C LEU A 100 -7.53 -9.99 -9.80
N VAL A 101 -8.07 -9.18 -8.88
CA VAL A 101 -9.15 -8.23 -9.20
C VAL A 101 -8.67 -7.24 -10.27
N CYS A 102 -7.52 -6.58 -10.05
CA CYS A 102 -6.98 -5.64 -11.03
C CYS A 102 -6.53 -6.34 -12.33
N LYS A 103 -6.06 -7.59 -12.28
CA LYS A 103 -5.74 -8.39 -13.47
C LYS A 103 -6.97 -8.59 -14.36
N ASN A 104 -8.13 -8.89 -13.81
CA ASN A 104 -9.31 -9.23 -14.63
C ASN A 104 -10.18 -8.02 -14.97
N PHE A 105 -10.23 -7.02 -14.09
CA PHE A 105 -11.15 -5.88 -14.24
C PHE A 105 -10.45 -4.54 -14.40
N GLY A 106 -9.13 -4.49 -14.17
CA GLY A 106 -8.39 -3.24 -14.07
C GLY A 106 -8.79 -2.41 -12.85
N GLY A 107 -8.49 -1.12 -12.89
CA GLY A 107 -8.88 -0.15 -11.87
C GLY A 107 -7.75 0.16 -10.89
N ILE A 108 -8.14 0.67 -9.72
CA ILE A 108 -7.25 1.14 -8.66
C ILE A 108 -7.56 0.35 -7.40
N TYR A 109 -6.52 -0.18 -6.77
CA TYR A 109 -6.60 -0.81 -5.47
C TYR A 109 -5.95 0.08 -4.40
N GLY A 110 -6.50 0.04 -3.19
CA GLY A 110 -5.93 0.65 -1.99
C GLY A 110 -6.38 -0.09 -0.73
N ASP A 111 -5.47 -0.29 0.22
CA ASP A 111 -5.77 -0.84 1.55
C ASP A 111 -6.73 0.11 2.31
N LEU A 112 -7.51 -0.45 3.23
CA LEU A 112 -8.53 0.31 3.99
C LEU A 112 -7.93 1.43 4.85
N ASP A 113 -6.67 1.32 5.24
CA ASP A 113 -5.91 2.34 5.98
C ASP A 113 -5.01 3.19 5.06
N THR A 114 -5.41 3.35 3.80
CA THR A 114 -4.84 4.29 2.85
C THR A 114 -5.65 5.60 2.83
N GLU A 115 -5.01 6.70 3.19
CA GLU A 115 -5.53 8.05 3.04
C GLU A 115 -5.24 8.59 1.63
N LEU A 116 -6.28 9.11 0.98
CA LEU A 116 -6.17 9.82 -0.29
C LEU A 116 -5.81 11.30 -0.03
N ILE A 117 -4.56 11.69 -0.31
CA ILE A 117 -4.16 13.11 -0.30
C ILE A 117 -4.68 13.80 -1.57
N ARG A 118 -4.74 13.07 -2.69
CA ARG A 118 -5.30 13.53 -3.97
C ARG A 118 -6.33 12.57 -4.50
N HIS A 119 -7.29 13.13 -5.24
CA HIS A 119 -8.24 12.34 -6.00
C HIS A 119 -7.50 11.47 -7.04
N PRO A 120 -7.82 10.18 -7.20
CA PRO A 120 -7.08 9.30 -8.11
C PRO A 120 -7.02 9.75 -9.56
N ALA A 121 -8.07 10.43 -10.03
CA ALA A 121 -8.10 11.03 -11.37
C ALA A 121 -7.04 12.13 -11.60
N SER A 122 -6.36 12.61 -10.56
CA SER A 122 -5.27 13.60 -10.66
C SER A 122 -3.90 13.06 -10.24
N TRP A 123 -3.75 11.73 -10.14
CA TRP A 123 -2.46 11.13 -9.80
C TRP A 123 -1.42 11.19 -10.92
N ILE A 124 -1.87 11.23 -12.17
CA ILE A 124 -1.02 11.28 -13.36
C ILE A 124 -1.23 12.63 -14.04
N GLY A 125 -0.17 13.41 -14.13
CA GLY A 125 -0.10 14.65 -14.90
C GLY A 125 0.99 14.60 -15.98
N PRO A 126 1.07 15.66 -16.82
CA PRO A 126 2.07 15.74 -17.90
C PRO A 126 3.52 15.59 -17.40
N SER A 127 3.84 16.10 -16.22
CA SER A 127 5.18 15.98 -15.64
C SER A 127 5.52 14.57 -15.18
N ASP A 128 4.52 13.74 -14.84
CA ASP A 128 4.75 12.37 -14.37
C ASP A 128 5.09 11.42 -15.53
N THR A 129 4.71 11.79 -16.76
CA THR A 129 4.98 11.02 -18.00
C THR A 129 6.11 11.60 -18.83
N ALA A 130 6.70 12.71 -18.40
CA ALA A 130 7.76 13.40 -19.12
C ALA A 130 9.01 12.51 -19.34
N THR A 131 9.78 12.84 -20.37
CA THR A 131 10.99 12.08 -20.68
C THR A 131 12.05 12.19 -19.59
N TRP A 132 12.82 11.12 -19.45
CA TRP A 132 13.94 11.04 -18.52
C TRP A 132 14.99 10.07 -19.04
N THR A 133 16.24 10.28 -18.62
CA THR A 133 17.39 9.51 -19.08
C THR A 133 17.99 8.75 -17.91
N ASP A 134 18.35 7.50 -18.13
CA ASP A 134 19.18 6.75 -17.21
C ASP A 134 20.62 7.28 -17.26
N ASP A 135 21.08 7.91 -16.17
CA ASP A 135 22.42 8.51 -16.07
C ASP A 135 23.58 7.53 -16.30
N GLU A 136 23.38 6.23 -16.10
CA GLU A 136 24.43 5.21 -16.23
C GLU A 136 24.47 4.62 -17.65
N THR A 137 23.32 4.32 -18.24
CA THR A 137 23.24 3.67 -19.56
C THR A 137 23.03 4.66 -20.71
N GLY A 138 22.60 5.89 -20.41
CA GLY A 138 22.20 6.90 -21.41
C GLY A 138 20.88 6.59 -22.12
N SER A 139 20.12 5.58 -21.67
CA SER A 139 18.85 5.20 -22.27
C SER A 139 17.76 6.22 -21.90
N ASP A 140 17.00 6.66 -22.91
CA ASP A 140 15.85 7.57 -22.72
C ASP A 140 14.55 6.78 -22.55
N TYR A 141 13.70 7.29 -21.65
CA TYR A 141 12.39 6.74 -21.32
C TYR A 141 11.37 7.86 -21.17
N GLY A 142 10.10 7.50 -21.01
CA GLY A 142 8.97 8.41 -20.86
C GLY A 142 8.18 8.61 -22.15
N TYR A 143 7.24 9.53 -22.12
CA TYR A 143 6.35 9.79 -23.24
C TYR A 143 6.97 10.83 -24.18
N HIS A 144 7.35 10.38 -25.38
CA HIS A 144 7.83 11.24 -26.45
C HIS A 144 6.63 11.80 -27.22
N ASN A 145 6.30 13.06 -26.99
CA ASN A 145 5.22 13.72 -27.72
C ASN A 145 5.73 14.30 -29.04
N ASP A 146 5.83 13.47 -30.08
CA ASP A 146 6.24 13.92 -31.42
C ASP A 146 5.13 14.71 -32.14
N SER A 147 3.89 14.67 -31.64
CA SER A 147 2.75 15.42 -32.17
C SER A 147 2.31 16.54 -31.22
N ALA A 148 2.17 17.77 -31.73
CA ALA A 148 1.77 18.94 -30.93
C ALA A 148 0.33 18.88 -30.33
N MET A 149 -0.34 17.72 -30.39
CA MET A 149 -1.70 17.50 -29.91
C MET A 149 -1.67 16.37 -28.88
N LEU A 150 -1.86 16.72 -27.61
CA LEU A 150 -2.17 15.75 -26.57
C LEU A 150 -3.58 15.23 -26.86
N ASP A 151 -3.68 14.13 -27.59
CA ASP A 151 -4.95 13.42 -27.66
C ASP A 151 -5.24 12.91 -26.24
N ASN A 152 -6.44 13.21 -25.73
CA ASN A 152 -6.86 12.87 -24.37
C ASN A 152 -7.30 11.39 -24.24
N GLU A 153 -7.11 10.60 -25.31
CA GLU A 153 -7.50 9.20 -25.48
C GLU A 153 -6.29 8.24 -25.51
N THR A 154 -5.06 8.72 -25.78
CA THR A 154 -3.86 7.89 -25.74
C THR A 154 -3.51 7.56 -24.30
N ARG A 155 -3.93 6.36 -23.88
CA ARG A 155 -3.57 5.80 -22.59
C ARG A 155 -2.09 5.41 -22.59
N VAL A 156 -1.25 6.32 -22.11
CA VAL A 156 0.20 6.10 -21.99
C VAL A 156 0.55 5.19 -20.81
N VAL A 157 -0.30 5.15 -19.77
CA VAL A 157 -0.07 4.38 -18.54
C VAL A 157 -1.09 3.27 -18.39
N ASN A 158 -0.62 2.03 -18.43
CA ASN A 158 -1.42 0.83 -18.20
C ASN A 158 -1.09 0.14 -16.87
N LEU A 159 -0.01 0.53 -16.20
CA LEU A 159 0.30 0.06 -14.85
C LEU A 159 0.94 1.19 -14.05
N LEU A 160 0.44 1.42 -12.84
CA LEU A 160 0.95 2.42 -11.93
C LEU A 160 1.31 1.77 -10.61
N TRP A 161 2.57 1.92 -10.23
CA TRP A 161 3.10 1.55 -8.92
C TRP A 161 3.61 2.79 -8.18
N GLY A 162 3.72 2.69 -6.87
CA GLY A 162 4.55 3.59 -6.07
C GLY A 162 5.70 2.86 -5.41
N LEU A 163 6.77 3.57 -5.08
CA LEU A 163 7.83 3.03 -4.24
C LEU A 163 7.37 3.03 -2.77
N GLU A 164 7.51 1.89 -2.10
CA GLU A 164 7.44 1.82 -0.63
C GLU A 164 8.82 1.90 0.02
N ALA A 165 9.87 1.54 -0.73
CA ALA A 165 11.26 1.66 -0.33
C ALA A 165 12.10 2.20 -1.47
N ASP A 166 13.00 3.12 -1.15
CA ASP A 166 13.94 3.70 -2.10
C ASP A 166 15.29 3.97 -1.43
N ASN A 167 16.16 2.96 -1.46
CA ASN A 167 17.49 3.02 -0.85
C ASN A 167 18.56 3.10 -1.93
N ASP A 168 19.74 3.63 -1.59
CA ASP A 168 20.88 3.58 -2.50
C ASP A 168 21.11 2.11 -2.96
N PRO A 169 21.02 1.82 -4.27
CA PRO A 169 21.17 0.48 -4.81
C PRO A 169 22.52 -0.17 -4.47
N ASN A 170 23.55 0.63 -4.24
CA ASN A 170 24.89 0.17 -3.91
C ASN A 170 25.12 0.00 -2.40
N SER A 171 24.08 0.22 -1.60
CA SER A 171 24.14 0.10 -0.14
C SER A 171 23.43 -1.14 0.38
N ASP A 172 23.75 -1.49 1.62
CA ASP A 172 23.10 -2.58 2.36
C ASP A 172 21.90 -2.08 3.20
N ALA A 173 21.53 -0.80 3.08
CA ALA A 173 20.56 -0.12 3.94
C ALA A 173 19.14 -0.68 3.84
N TYR A 174 18.76 -1.20 2.67
CA TYR A 174 17.40 -1.69 2.41
C TYR A 174 17.06 -2.91 3.26
N TRP A 175 17.94 -3.91 3.34
CA TRP A 175 17.65 -5.11 4.12
C TRP A 175 17.85 -4.86 5.62
N ARG A 176 18.70 -3.91 6.03
CA ARG A 176 18.74 -3.41 7.41
C ARG A 176 17.40 -2.82 7.86
N GLN A 177 16.66 -2.24 6.91
CA GLN A 177 15.29 -1.74 7.09
C GLN A 177 14.21 -2.80 6.83
N SER A 178 14.60 -4.06 6.62
CA SER A 178 13.70 -5.19 6.33
C SER A 178 12.93 -5.05 5.02
N TYR A 179 13.54 -4.44 3.99
CA TYR A 179 13.08 -4.52 2.59
C TYR A 179 13.86 -5.60 1.81
N THR A 180 13.24 -6.18 0.78
CA THR A 180 13.84 -7.25 -0.04
C THR A 180 14.68 -6.67 -1.18
N TYR A 181 14.22 -5.55 -1.73
CA TYR A 181 14.90 -4.82 -2.80
C TYR A 181 15.24 -3.39 -2.34
N PRO A 182 16.33 -2.77 -2.88
CA PRO A 182 16.61 -1.36 -2.63
C PRO A 182 15.48 -0.43 -3.08
N GLN A 183 15.00 -0.63 -4.31
CA GLN A 183 13.76 -0.08 -4.85
C GLN A 183 12.70 -1.16 -4.76
N GLN A 184 11.73 -0.99 -3.85
CA GLN A 184 10.62 -1.92 -3.65
C GLN A 184 9.30 -1.21 -3.89
N LEU A 185 8.42 -1.86 -4.67
CA LEU A 185 7.10 -1.35 -5.01
C LEU A 185 6.10 -1.60 -3.88
N SER A 186 5.15 -0.69 -3.69
CA SER A 186 4.00 -0.89 -2.82
C SER A 186 2.96 -1.81 -3.46
N GLN A 187 2.40 -2.76 -2.70
CA GLN A 187 1.18 -3.48 -3.10
C GLN A 187 -0.09 -2.99 -2.39
N TRP A 188 0.08 -2.18 -1.34
CA TRP A 188 -1.04 -1.66 -0.54
C TRP A 188 -1.83 -0.59 -1.32
N ALA A 189 -1.28 -0.03 -2.39
CA ALA A 189 -2.04 0.70 -3.41
C ALA A 189 -1.33 0.59 -4.77
N PHE A 190 -2.11 0.52 -5.85
CA PHE A 190 -1.63 0.51 -7.24
C PHE A 190 -2.80 0.68 -8.21
N ALA A 191 -2.52 0.89 -9.49
CA ALA A 191 -3.53 0.86 -10.54
C ALA A 191 -3.07 0.05 -11.73
N ALA A 192 -3.98 -0.68 -12.38
CA ALA A 192 -3.66 -1.47 -13.56
C ALA A 192 -4.77 -1.43 -14.61
N ALA A 193 -4.40 -1.52 -15.87
CA ALA A 193 -5.28 -1.98 -16.94
C ALA A 193 -5.51 -3.49 -16.78
N PRO A 194 -6.70 -4.00 -17.16
CA PRO A 194 -6.93 -5.43 -17.15
C PRO A 194 -5.92 -6.13 -18.06
N HIS A 195 -5.46 -7.30 -17.61
CA HIS A 195 -4.56 -8.22 -18.29
C HIS A 195 -3.16 -7.66 -18.61
N HIS A 196 -2.70 -6.62 -17.90
CA HIS A 196 -1.34 -6.12 -18.06
C HIS A 196 -0.29 -7.24 -17.81
N PRO A 197 0.71 -7.43 -18.69
CA PRO A 197 1.63 -8.58 -18.65
C PRO A 197 2.37 -8.77 -17.32
N VAL A 198 2.77 -7.68 -16.65
CA VAL A 198 3.40 -7.73 -15.32
C VAL A 198 2.53 -8.46 -14.29
N VAL A 199 1.22 -8.25 -14.33
CA VAL A 199 0.26 -8.83 -13.38
C VAL A 199 0.05 -10.32 -13.67
N THR A 200 0.09 -10.70 -14.94
CA THR A 200 0.14 -12.11 -15.36
C THR A 200 1.44 -12.78 -14.89
N ARG A 201 2.58 -12.12 -15.08
CA ARG A 201 3.88 -12.62 -14.62
C ARG A 201 3.94 -12.80 -13.11
N TYR A 202 3.29 -11.95 -12.33
CA TYR A 202 3.13 -12.17 -10.89
C TYR A 202 2.47 -13.53 -10.58
N MET A 203 1.38 -13.87 -11.27
CA MET A 203 0.71 -15.16 -11.09
C MET A 203 1.58 -16.34 -11.56
N GLU A 204 2.30 -16.18 -12.66
CA GLU A 204 3.24 -17.21 -13.16
C GLU A 204 4.39 -17.45 -12.17
N ASN A 205 4.96 -16.39 -11.60
CA ASN A 205 5.98 -16.47 -10.56
C ASN A 205 5.45 -17.19 -9.33
N LEU A 206 4.23 -16.85 -8.89
CA LEU A 206 3.59 -17.49 -7.74
C LEU A 206 3.35 -18.99 -7.99
N ARG A 207 2.85 -19.36 -9.16
CA ARG A 207 2.64 -20.77 -9.55
C ARG A 207 3.95 -21.56 -9.61
N SER A 208 5.01 -20.95 -10.15
CA SER A 208 6.32 -21.59 -10.24
C SER A 208 6.91 -21.81 -8.84
N TYR A 209 6.74 -20.83 -7.96
CA TYR A 209 7.18 -20.91 -6.58
C TYR A 209 6.54 -22.07 -5.81
N THR A 210 5.27 -22.39 -6.10
CA THR A 210 4.53 -23.46 -5.41
C THR A 210 4.72 -24.84 -6.03
N LYS A 211 5.03 -24.94 -7.34
CA LYS A 211 5.27 -26.22 -8.03
C LYS A 211 6.61 -26.86 -7.67
N ASP A 212 7.67 -26.06 -7.51
CA ASP A 212 9.03 -26.60 -7.47
C ASP A 212 9.47 -27.05 -6.06
N ASN A 213 8.77 -26.67 -4.99
CA ASN A 213 9.11 -27.10 -3.62
C ASN A 213 8.00 -26.80 -2.58
N GLU A 214 6.98 -27.66 -2.43
CA GLU A 214 5.89 -27.45 -1.45
C GLU A 214 6.41 -27.18 -0.03
N THR A 215 7.48 -27.86 0.40
CA THR A 215 8.05 -27.72 1.74
C THR A 215 8.88 -26.44 1.92
N ALA A 216 9.58 -25.96 0.89
CA ALA A 216 10.26 -24.66 0.96
C ALA A 216 9.30 -23.49 0.74
N ALA A 217 8.25 -23.67 -0.06
CA ALA A 217 7.21 -22.67 -0.27
C ALA A 217 6.44 -22.40 1.03
N MET A 218 6.11 -23.44 1.81
CA MET A 218 5.49 -23.31 3.13
C MET A 218 6.36 -22.61 4.17
N ASN A 219 7.69 -22.68 4.06
CA ASN A 219 8.65 -22.08 5.00
C ASN A 219 9.16 -20.70 4.56
N SER A 220 8.63 -20.16 3.47
CA SER A 220 9.07 -18.89 2.90
C SER A 220 8.41 -17.68 3.56
N ASP A 221 9.14 -16.56 3.59
CA ASP A 221 8.61 -15.28 4.09
C ASP A 221 7.41 -14.84 3.22
N PRO A 222 6.20 -14.70 3.79
CA PRO A 222 4.99 -14.28 3.05
C PRO A 222 5.19 -13.01 2.23
N LEU A 223 5.99 -12.06 2.75
CA LEU A 223 6.30 -10.80 2.07
C LEU A 223 7.10 -10.98 0.78
N LYS A 224 7.86 -12.09 0.68
CA LYS A 224 8.59 -12.48 -0.52
C LYS A 224 7.71 -13.25 -1.51
N ARG A 225 6.73 -14.00 -1.03
CA ARG A 225 5.92 -14.91 -1.84
C ARG A 225 4.77 -14.21 -2.55
N THR A 226 3.97 -13.42 -1.84
CA THR A 226 2.81 -12.72 -2.43
C THR A 226 2.87 -11.21 -2.26
N GLY A 227 3.73 -10.73 -1.36
CA GLY A 227 3.78 -9.35 -0.90
C GLY A 227 4.46 -8.34 -1.86
N PRO A 228 4.87 -7.18 -1.33
CA PRO A 228 5.58 -6.12 -2.09
C PRO A 228 6.79 -6.61 -2.89
N ALA A 229 7.53 -7.60 -2.38
CA ALA A 229 8.68 -8.14 -3.08
C ALA A 229 8.27 -9.01 -4.29
N ALA A 230 7.12 -9.67 -4.26
CA ALA A 230 6.63 -10.47 -5.38
C ALA A 230 6.19 -9.58 -6.56
N VAL A 231 5.44 -8.49 -6.28
CA VAL A 231 5.08 -7.50 -7.32
C VAL A 231 6.30 -6.76 -7.86
N THR A 232 7.29 -6.50 -6.98
CA THR A 232 8.58 -5.94 -7.40
C THR A 232 9.31 -6.88 -8.35
N LEU A 233 9.41 -8.17 -8.02
CA LEU A 233 10.07 -9.17 -8.88
C LEU A 233 9.36 -9.30 -10.23
N ALA A 234 8.03 -9.38 -10.25
CA ALA A 234 7.25 -9.50 -11.48
C ALA A 234 7.46 -8.28 -12.40
N THR A 235 7.39 -7.07 -11.84
CA THR A 235 7.58 -5.83 -12.59
C THR A 235 9.02 -5.69 -13.08
N LYS A 236 9.97 -5.92 -12.18
CA LYS A 236 11.41 -5.84 -12.46
C LYS A 236 11.80 -6.78 -13.60
N SER A 237 11.52 -8.07 -13.46
CA SER A 237 11.87 -9.07 -14.47
C SER A 237 11.19 -8.79 -15.80
N TRP A 238 9.93 -8.34 -15.79
CA TRP A 238 9.24 -8.00 -17.05
C TRP A 238 9.89 -6.80 -17.76
N LEU A 239 10.21 -5.73 -17.03
CA LEU A 239 10.88 -4.57 -17.65
C LEU A 239 12.32 -4.88 -18.08
N GLU A 240 13.06 -5.68 -17.30
CA GLU A 240 14.40 -6.14 -17.66
C GLU A 240 14.36 -7.00 -18.94
N ASP A 241 13.47 -7.98 -19.00
CA ASP A 241 13.38 -8.91 -20.14
C ASP A 241 12.81 -8.25 -21.41
N HIS A 242 11.80 -7.38 -21.25
CA HIS A 242 11.01 -6.86 -22.37
C HIS A 242 11.52 -5.53 -22.91
N VAL A 243 12.17 -4.73 -22.05
CA VAL A 243 12.64 -3.37 -22.38
C VAL A 243 14.17 -3.26 -22.25
N GLY A 244 14.84 -4.21 -21.59
CA GLY A 244 16.26 -4.06 -21.23
C GLY A 244 16.47 -3.05 -20.10
N PHE A 245 15.44 -2.80 -19.30
CA PHE A 245 15.43 -1.74 -18.29
C PHE A 245 16.36 -2.03 -17.11
N ARG A 246 17.23 -1.10 -16.73
CA ARG A 246 18.05 -1.21 -15.53
C ARG A 246 17.25 -0.83 -14.29
N TRP A 247 16.76 -1.80 -13.51
CA TRP A 247 15.87 -1.56 -12.36
C TRP A 247 16.39 -0.52 -11.35
N THR A 248 17.69 -0.51 -11.09
CA THR A 248 18.33 0.40 -10.13
C THR A 248 18.26 1.86 -10.56
N SER A 249 17.99 2.15 -11.84
CA SER A 249 17.70 3.51 -12.32
C SER A 249 16.42 4.09 -11.73
N LEU A 250 15.53 3.28 -11.16
CA LEU A 250 14.31 3.77 -10.50
C LEU A 250 14.59 4.64 -9.29
N THR A 251 15.77 4.53 -8.68
CA THR A 251 16.12 5.27 -7.46
C THR A 251 15.83 6.76 -7.58
N GLY A 252 15.05 7.30 -6.65
CA GLY A 252 14.74 8.72 -6.54
C GLY A 252 15.75 9.49 -5.68
N VAL A 253 16.59 8.76 -4.93
CA VAL A 253 17.57 9.30 -3.97
C VAL A 253 18.48 10.37 -4.58
N LYS A 254 18.83 10.25 -5.87
CA LYS A 254 19.80 11.15 -6.55
C LYS A 254 19.15 12.16 -7.51
N ASP A 255 17.87 12.02 -7.84
CA ASP A 255 17.19 12.85 -8.84
C ASP A 255 16.04 13.69 -8.27
N GLY A 256 15.95 13.78 -6.95
CA GLY A 256 14.91 14.54 -6.25
C GLY A 256 13.58 13.80 -6.09
N GLY A 257 13.54 12.50 -6.43
CA GLY A 257 12.37 11.66 -6.34
C GLY A 257 11.42 11.92 -7.50
N ARG A 258 11.92 11.83 -8.74
CA ARG A 258 11.07 12.04 -9.92
C ARG A 258 10.24 10.79 -10.28
N PRO A 259 9.02 10.96 -10.82
CA PRO A 259 8.27 9.90 -11.50
C PRO A 259 9.04 9.31 -12.68
N LYS A 260 8.88 8.01 -12.91
CA LYS A 260 9.55 7.28 -13.99
C LYS A 260 8.56 6.42 -14.76
N LEU A 261 8.24 6.85 -15.97
CA LEU A 261 7.50 6.06 -16.94
C LEU A 261 8.50 5.23 -17.76
N VAL A 262 8.30 3.91 -17.81
CA VAL A 262 9.08 2.96 -18.61
C VAL A 262 8.10 2.10 -19.39
N ASN A 263 8.15 2.15 -20.72
CA ASN A 263 7.11 1.61 -21.58
C ASN A 263 5.73 2.19 -21.16
N ASP A 264 4.80 1.35 -20.69
CA ASP A 264 3.48 1.74 -20.17
C ASP A 264 3.35 1.60 -18.63
N VAL A 265 4.47 1.41 -17.93
CA VAL A 265 4.55 1.27 -16.48
C VAL A 265 5.07 2.57 -15.85
N LEU A 266 4.20 3.27 -15.12
CA LEU A 266 4.56 4.45 -14.34
C LEU A 266 4.90 4.05 -12.90
N VAL A 267 6.13 4.34 -12.48
CA VAL A 267 6.56 4.20 -11.09
C VAL A 267 6.66 5.59 -10.46
N LEU A 268 5.80 5.83 -9.47
CA LEU A 268 5.78 7.07 -8.70
C LEU A 268 6.79 7.00 -7.54
N PRO A 269 7.42 8.15 -7.19
CA PRO A 269 8.46 8.21 -6.17
C PRO A 269 7.90 7.89 -4.78
N ILE A 270 8.78 7.58 -3.82
CA ILE A 270 8.35 7.24 -2.46
C ILE A 270 7.53 8.36 -1.80
N THR A 271 7.79 9.64 -2.10
CA THR A 271 6.99 10.78 -1.61
C THR A 271 5.53 10.71 -2.08
N ALA A 272 5.27 10.13 -3.26
CA ALA A 272 3.93 10.00 -3.80
C ALA A 272 3.04 9.05 -3.02
N PHE A 273 3.61 7.94 -2.56
CA PHE A 273 2.86 6.82 -1.99
C PHE A 273 3.11 6.69 -0.49
N HIS A 274 4.32 6.98 -0.04
CA HIS A 274 4.73 6.87 1.35
C HIS A 274 5.41 8.17 1.85
N PRO A 275 4.71 9.32 1.79
CA PRO A 275 5.21 10.56 2.36
C PRO A 275 5.44 10.43 3.87
N SER A 276 6.29 11.30 4.42
CA SER A 276 6.60 11.30 5.84
C SER A 276 5.42 11.77 6.70
N HIS A 277 5.10 10.96 7.72
CA HIS A 277 4.32 11.38 8.88
C HIS A 277 5.18 12.18 9.85
N GLY A 278 4.80 13.44 10.10
CA GLY A 278 5.47 14.29 11.09
C GLY A 278 6.97 14.50 10.82
N SER A 279 7.80 14.45 11.87
CA SER A 279 9.21 14.86 11.82
C SER A 279 10.18 13.85 11.17
N ARG A 280 9.72 12.70 10.66
CA ARG A 280 10.58 11.66 10.06
C ARG A 280 10.86 11.88 8.57
N THR A 281 11.25 13.10 8.20
CA THR A 281 11.59 13.49 6.83
C THR A 281 12.98 12.99 6.43
N GLY A 282 13.20 12.75 5.13
CA GLY A 282 14.54 12.42 4.59
C GLY A 282 14.96 10.95 4.65
N ILE A 283 14.19 10.06 5.28
CA ILE A 283 14.44 8.61 5.17
C ILE A 283 14.09 8.18 3.74
N MET A 284 15.04 7.56 3.03
CA MET A 284 14.86 7.13 1.63
C MET A 284 14.47 8.29 0.68
N GLY A 285 14.84 9.53 1.02
CA GLY A 285 14.48 10.71 0.21
C GLY A 285 12.99 11.13 0.28
N ARG A 286 12.17 10.50 1.14
CA ARG A 286 10.75 10.85 1.25
C ARG A 286 10.54 12.24 1.87
N LYS A 287 9.57 12.98 1.32
CA LYS A 287 9.20 14.34 1.73
C LYS A 287 7.88 14.33 2.53
N PRO A 288 7.47 15.44 3.18
CA PRO A 288 6.22 15.52 3.96
C PRO A 288 4.95 15.32 3.13
N MET A 289 3.82 15.03 3.78
CA MET A 289 2.50 14.95 3.13
C MET A 289 2.03 16.25 2.46
N THR A 290 2.59 17.40 2.85
CA THR A 290 2.29 18.70 2.22
C THR A 290 3.05 18.91 0.91
N ASP A 291 3.95 18.00 0.55
CA ASP A 291 4.73 18.10 -0.67
C ASP A 291 3.83 18.05 -1.92
N PRO A 292 4.10 18.86 -2.96
CA PRO A 292 3.38 18.79 -4.24
C PRO A 292 3.50 17.44 -4.96
N ASP A 293 4.32 16.52 -4.48
CA ASP A 293 4.35 15.14 -4.92
C ASP A 293 3.53 14.20 -4.01
N ALA A 294 2.89 14.60 -2.93
CA ALA A 294 2.13 13.64 -2.11
C ALA A 294 0.76 13.29 -2.76
N ARG A 295 0.48 12.00 -3.01
CA ARG A 295 -0.78 11.50 -3.62
C ARG A 295 -1.59 10.64 -2.64
N LEU A 296 -0.90 9.74 -1.96
CA LEU A 296 -1.45 8.75 -1.03
C LEU A 296 -0.64 8.73 0.26
N CYS A 297 -1.24 8.22 1.31
CA CYS A 297 -0.54 7.95 2.55
C CYS A 297 -1.07 6.69 3.22
N HIS A 298 -0.20 5.70 3.41
CA HIS A 298 -0.54 4.49 4.14
C HIS A 298 -0.30 4.68 5.64
N HIS A 299 -1.30 4.38 6.49
CA HIS A 299 -1.17 4.50 7.94
C HIS A 299 -0.49 3.28 8.59
N GLY A 300 -0.42 2.14 7.89
CA GLY A 300 0.34 0.97 8.33
C GLY A 300 -0.11 0.46 9.69
N THR A 301 -1.42 0.41 9.91
CA THR A 301 -2.04 0.07 11.21
C THR A 301 -1.64 -1.32 11.71
N GLY A 302 -1.20 -2.20 10.81
CA GLY A 302 -0.59 -3.49 11.14
C GLY A 302 -1.53 -4.40 11.92
N SER A 303 -2.85 -4.22 11.77
CA SER A 303 -3.90 -4.93 12.50
C SER A 303 -3.87 -6.45 12.32
N TRP A 304 -3.19 -6.94 11.28
CA TRP A 304 -2.94 -8.35 11.01
C TRP A 304 -1.66 -8.91 11.66
N LYS A 305 -0.75 -8.05 12.15
CA LYS A 305 0.51 -8.48 12.76
C LYS A 305 0.27 -8.86 14.21
N HIS A 306 0.42 -10.14 14.52
CA HIS A 306 0.56 -10.57 15.91
C HIS A 306 2.00 -10.34 16.37
N PHE A 307 2.19 -10.08 17.67
CA PHE A 307 3.52 -9.93 18.24
C PHE A 307 4.28 -11.25 18.09
N ASP A 308 5.38 -11.21 17.33
CA ASP A 308 6.28 -12.33 17.12
C ASP A 308 7.68 -11.96 17.63
N LEU A 309 8.12 -12.63 18.69
CA LEU A 309 9.45 -12.46 19.26
C LEU A 309 10.55 -12.66 18.22
N SER A 310 10.43 -13.69 17.36
CA SER A 310 11.46 -14.02 16.38
C SER A 310 11.57 -12.93 15.30
N GLY A 311 10.43 -12.44 14.82
CA GLY A 311 10.36 -11.31 13.91
C GLY A 311 10.94 -10.02 14.51
N GLU A 312 10.66 -9.71 15.77
CA GLU A 312 11.22 -8.53 16.46
C GLU A 312 12.73 -8.66 16.69
N TYR A 313 13.22 -9.83 17.13
CA TYR A 313 14.66 -10.10 17.21
C TYR A 313 15.34 -10.01 15.85
N GLY A 314 14.70 -10.51 14.78
CA GLY A 314 15.20 -10.37 13.42
C GLY A 314 15.34 -8.91 13.00
N LYS A 315 14.37 -8.04 13.33
CA LYS A 315 14.45 -6.60 13.06
C LYS A 315 15.62 -5.95 13.80
N ILE A 316 15.82 -6.28 15.08
CA ILE A 316 16.94 -5.79 15.87
C ILE A 316 18.27 -6.27 15.29
N CYS A 317 18.36 -7.56 14.95
CA CYS A 317 19.54 -8.18 14.35
C CYS A 317 19.97 -7.48 13.06
N ARG A 318 19.01 -7.25 12.15
CA ARG A 318 19.24 -6.54 10.89
C ARG A 318 19.64 -5.09 11.10
N ARG A 319 18.91 -4.38 11.97
CA ARG A 319 19.10 -2.94 12.15
C ARG A 319 20.39 -2.58 12.90
N LEU A 320 20.68 -3.26 14.01
CA LEU A 320 21.80 -2.90 14.88
C LEU A 320 23.11 -3.59 14.48
N PHE A 321 23.04 -4.86 14.08
CA PHE A 321 24.24 -5.66 13.85
C PHE A 321 24.54 -5.89 12.37
N GLY A 322 23.57 -5.66 11.49
CA GLY A 322 23.73 -6.01 10.09
C GLY A 322 23.92 -7.52 9.90
N LEU A 323 23.12 -8.32 10.60
CA LEU A 323 23.09 -9.78 10.46
C LEU A 323 21.64 -10.23 10.20
N CYS A 324 21.40 -11.54 10.12
CA CYS A 324 20.06 -12.13 9.98
C CYS A 324 19.27 -11.64 8.75
N ARG A 325 19.97 -11.41 7.64
CA ARG A 325 19.37 -10.93 6.37
C ARG A 325 18.28 -11.87 5.86
N ASP A 326 18.52 -13.17 5.96
CA ASP A 326 17.64 -14.21 5.42
C ASP A 326 16.59 -14.72 6.41
N TRP A 327 16.56 -14.19 7.64
CA TRP A 327 15.55 -14.56 8.62
C TRP A 327 14.16 -14.07 8.19
N PRO A 328 13.08 -14.85 8.39
CA PRO A 328 11.71 -14.44 8.12
C PRO A 328 11.37 -13.10 8.78
N ARG A 329 10.56 -12.29 8.10
CA ARG A 329 10.09 -10.99 8.61
C ARG A 329 8.78 -11.08 9.36
N VAL A 330 8.02 -12.13 9.07
CA VAL A 330 6.77 -12.52 9.72
C VAL A 330 6.80 -14.04 9.82
N THR A 331 6.47 -14.60 10.99
CA THR A 331 6.19 -16.03 11.12
C THR A 331 4.72 -16.27 10.81
N GLY A 332 4.44 -17.24 9.94
CA GLY A 332 3.09 -17.60 9.47
C GLY A 332 2.29 -18.41 10.47
#